data_AF-A0A937BQX5-F1
#
_entry.id   AF-A0A937BQX5-F1
#
_cell.length_a   1.000
_cell.length_b   1.000
_cell.length_c   1.000
_cell.angle_alpha   90.00
_cell.angle_beta   90.00
_cell.angle_gamma   90.00
#
_symmetry.space_group_name_H-M   'P 1'
#
loop_
_entity.id
_entity.type
_entity.pdbx_description
1 polymer ?
#
loop_
_entity_poly.entity_id
_entity_poly.type
_entity_poly.pdbx_seq_one_letter_code
_entity_poly.pdbx_strand_id
1 'polypeptide(L)' 'MARTLFILLPASNNTTAIGGYALYRNVDGGYNTSIGINSLSNNISGDSNTAIGTRALQFNTASMNTATGASAFVSIL' A
#
# COMPACT_ATOMS: atom_id res chain seq x y z
N MET A 1 -3.11 -22.12 0.16
CA MET A 1 -4.02 -20.97 -0.05
C MET A 1 -3.23 -19.65 0.14
N ALA A 2 -2.35 -19.31 -0.80
CA ALA A 2 -1.68 -18.01 -0.84
C ALA A 2 -2.06 -17.33 -2.16
N ARG A 3 -3.27 -16.77 -2.22
CA ARG A 3 -3.71 -15.96 -3.35
C ARG A 3 -3.23 -14.54 -3.08
N THR A 4 -1.96 -14.26 -3.35
CA THR A 4 -1.49 -12.89 -3.53
C THR A 4 -2.06 -12.41 -4.86
N LEU A 5 -3.21 -11.76 -4.77
CA LEU A 5 -4.02 -11.33 -5.91
C LEU A 5 -3.31 -10.15 -6.60
N PHE A 6 -2.64 -10.47 -7.70
CA PHE A 6 -2.21 -9.51 -8.72
C PHE A 6 -3.48 -8.82 -9.27
N ILE A 7 -3.69 -7.54 -8.95
CA ILE A 7 -4.64 -6.64 -9.63
C ILE A 7 -3.74 -5.58 -10.28
N LEU A 8 -3.43 -5.59 -11.58
CA LEU A 8 -4.27 -5.31 -12.75
C LEU A 8 -4.95 -3.92 -12.71
N LEU A 9 -4.14 -2.85 -12.63
CA LEU A 9 -4.37 -1.57 -13.29
C LEU A 9 -3.02 -1.00 -13.81
N PRO A 10 -2.99 -0.37 -14.99
CA PRO A 10 -1.78 -0.01 -15.70
C PRO A 10 -0.95 1.03 -14.93
N ALA A 11 0.39 0.90 -15.00
CA ALA A 11 1.42 1.81 -14.51
C ALA A 11 1.95 1.67 -13.06
N SER A 12 1.69 0.57 -12.35
CA SER A 12 2.45 0.26 -11.11
C SER A 12 3.85 -0.31 -11.42
N ASN A 13 4.72 0.53 -11.97
CA ASN A 13 6.11 0.17 -12.20
C ASN A 13 6.80 0.06 -10.82
N ASN A 14 7.10 -1.16 -10.38
CA ASN A 14 7.92 -1.50 -9.21
C ASN A 14 7.28 -1.31 -7.82
N THR A 15 6.27 -2.11 -7.48
CA THR A 15 5.74 -2.18 -6.11
C THR A 15 6.07 -3.52 -5.43
N THR A 16 6.25 -3.52 -4.11
CA THR A 16 6.43 -4.73 -3.30
C THR A 16 5.21 -4.90 -2.40
N ALA A 17 4.49 -6.02 -2.50
CA ALA A 17 3.29 -6.30 -1.69
C ALA A 17 3.42 -7.65 -0.96
N ILE A 18 3.51 -7.61 0.37
CA ILE A 18 3.63 -8.81 1.22
C ILE A 18 2.58 -8.75 2.32
N GLY A 19 1.58 -9.64 2.28
CA GLY A 19 0.51 -9.72 3.27
C GLY A 19 -0.89 -9.72 2.64
N GLY A 20 -1.89 -10.16 3.39
CA GLY A 20 -3.28 -10.18 2.91
C GLY A 20 -3.79 -8.76 2.64
N TYR A 21 -4.31 -8.52 1.43
CA TYR A 21 -4.86 -7.21 1.02
C TYR A 21 -3.86 -6.04 1.03
N ALA A 22 -2.55 -6.32 1.02
CA ALA A 22 -1.54 -5.32 0.75
C ALA A 22 -1.75 -4.74 -0.67
N LEU A 23 -1.75 -3.42 -0.83
CA LEU A 23 -1.92 -2.71 -2.11
C LEU A 23 -3.23 -3.05 -2.89
N TYR A 24 -4.26 -3.55 -2.20
CA TYR A 24 -5.48 -4.08 -2.83
C TYR A 24 -6.23 -3.11 -3.77
N ARG A 25 -6.23 -1.81 -3.47
CA ARG A 25 -6.86 -0.76 -4.31
C ARG A 25 -5.89 0.37 -4.64
N ASN A 26 -4.69 0.02 -5.09
CA ASN A 26 -3.78 1.03 -5.66
C ASN A 26 -4.14 1.29 -7.13
N VAL A 27 -4.56 2.51 -7.47
CA VAL A 27 -5.14 2.83 -8.79
C VAL A 27 -4.09 3.43 -9.73
N ASP A 28 -3.33 4.43 -9.27
CA ASP A 28 -2.36 5.15 -10.12
C ASP A 28 -0.95 5.27 -9.50
N GLY A 29 -0.70 4.65 -8.33
CA GLY A 29 0.52 4.84 -7.55
C GLY A 29 1.63 3.78 -7.74
N GLY A 30 2.78 4.17 -8.29
CA GLY A 30 4.01 3.37 -8.44
C GLY A 30 4.97 3.42 -7.23
N TYR A 31 6.03 2.59 -7.26
CA TYR A 31 7.14 2.62 -6.28
C TYR A 31 6.78 2.40 -4.79
N ASN A 32 5.65 1.74 -4.52
CA ASN A 32 5.16 1.50 -3.16
C ASN A 32 5.69 0.17 -2.57
N THR A 33 6.20 0.21 -1.34
CA THR A 33 6.57 -0.97 -0.54
C THR A 33 5.53 -1.18 0.56
N SER A 34 4.75 -2.25 0.49
CA SER A 34 3.70 -2.62 1.42
C SER A 34 3.98 -4.00 2.03
N ILE A 35 4.22 -4.03 3.34
CA ILE A 35 4.46 -5.27 4.10
C ILE A 35 3.53 -5.27 5.32
N GLY A 36 2.50 -6.13 5.32
CA GLY A 36 1.52 -6.24 6.39
C GLY A 36 0.08 -6.44 5.88
N ILE A 37 -0.79 -6.96 6.73
CA ILE A 37 -2.21 -7.13 6.38
C ILE A 37 -2.87 -5.75 6.26
N ASN A 38 -3.60 -5.51 5.16
CA ASN A 38 -4.22 -4.21 4.83
C ASN A 38 -3.25 -3.01 4.79
N SER A 39 -1.95 -3.24 4.58
CA SER A 39 -0.97 -2.17 4.40
C SER A 39 -1.15 -1.53 3.01
N LEU A 40 -1.23 -0.19 2.92
CA LEU A 40 -1.50 0.55 1.67
C LEU A 40 -2.72 0.05 0.88
N SER A 41 -3.72 -0.53 1.56
CA SER A 41 -4.83 -1.20 0.87
C SER A 41 -5.74 -0.25 0.08
N ASN A 42 -5.81 1.03 0.44
CA ASN A 42 -6.57 2.07 -0.27
C ASN A 42 -5.68 3.28 -0.57
N ASN A 43 -4.57 3.07 -1.29
CA ASN A 43 -3.74 4.16 -1.78
C ASN A 43 -4.15 4.56 -3.20
N ILE A 44 -4.97 5.60 -3.39
CA ILE A 44 -5.57 5.90 -4.70
C ILE A 44 -4.54 6.50 -5.67
N SER A 45 -3.74 7.47 -5.22
CA SER A 45 -2.86 8.30 -6.08
C SER A 45 -1.44 8.48 -5.55
N GLY A 46 -1.08 7.87 -4.42
CA GLY A 46 0.21 8.08 -3.78
C GLY A 46 1.32 7.20 -4.34
N ASP A 47 2.43 7.83 -4.72
CA ASP A 47 3.66 7.17 -5.19
C ASP A 47 4.71 7.05 -4.09
N SER A 48 5.64 6.09 -4.23
CA SER A 48 6.87 6.05 -3.42
C SER A 48 6.63 5.95 -1.90
N ASN A 49 5.59 5.24 -1.47
CA ASN A 49 5.30 5.04 -0.05
C ASN A 49 5.91 3.75 0.49
N THR A 50 6.44 3.79 1.71
CA THR A 50 6.90 2.61 2.46
C THR A 50 6.00 2.39 3.67
N ALA A 51 5.24 1.30 3.67
CA ALA A 51 4.28 0.94 4.71
C ALA A 51 4.58 -0.46 5.25
N ILE A 52 5.13 -0.53 6.46
CA ILE A 52 5.52 -1.78 7.11
C ILE A 52 4.75 -1.92 8.42
N GLY A 53 3.75 -2.80 8.44
CA GLY A 53 2.87 -3.07 9.58
C GLY A 53 1.42 -3.29 9.15
N THR A 54 0.66 -4.01 9.97
CA THR A 54 -0.78 -4.22 9.74
C THR A 54 -1.49 -2.86 9.73
N ARG A 55 -2.22 -2.55 8.65
CA ARG A 55 -2.95 -1.28 8.43
C ARG A 55 -2.07 -0.03 8.40
N ALA A 56 -0.77 -0.15 8.18
CA ALA A 56 0.09 1.01 7.92
C ALA A 56 -0.35 1.70 6.61
N LEU A 57 -0.50 3.02 6.62
CA LEU A 57 -0.91 3.83 5.45
C LEU A 57 -2.18 3.32 4.74
N GLN A 58 -3.13 2.76 5.49
CA GLN A 58 -4.31 2.08 4.92
C GLN A 58 -5.14 2.95 3.94
N PHE A 59 -5.20 4.27 4.16
CA PHE A 59 -5.99 5.24 3.40
C PHE A 59 -5.14 6.43 2.91
N ASN A 60 -3.88 6.18 2.59
CA ASN A 60 -2.98 7.24 2.17
C ASN A 60 -3.31 7.75 0.74
N THR A 61 -3.32 9.05 0.52
CA THR A 61 -3.49 9.68 -0.80
C THR A 61 -2.25 10.45 -1.28
N ALA A 62 -1.28 10.64 -0.40
CA ALA A 62 -0.05 11.38 -0.65
C ALA A 62 1.11 10.49 -1.10
N SER A 63 2.12 11.09 -1.71
CA SER A 63 3.35 10.40 -2.12
C SER A 63 4.46 10.56 -1.06
N MET A 64 5.48 9.69 -1.13
CA MET A 64 6.72 9.79 -0.34
C MET A 64 6.55 9.66 1.19
N ASN A 65 5.57 8.88 1.65
CA ASN A 65 5.37 8.62 3.08
C ASN A 65 6.14 7.37 3.54
N THR A 66 6.65 7.41 4.77
CA THR A 66 7.19 6.23 5.45
C THR A 66 6.44 6.01 6.75
N ALA A 67 5.81 4.84 6.89
CA ALA A 67 5.13 4.42 8.10
C ALA A 67 5.57 3.01 8.51
N THR A 68 6.04 2.90 9.74
CA THR A 68 6.48 1.64 10.35
C THR A 68 5.74 1.42 11.66
N GLY A 69 5.18 0.23 11.84
CA GLY A 69 4.36 -0.14 13.00
C GLY A 69 2.89 -0.44 12.65
N ALA A 70 2.21 -1.18 13.53
CA ALA A 70 0.81 -1.51 13.33
C ALA A 70 -0.06 -0.26 13.46
N SER A 71 -0.92 -0.01 12.47
CA SER A 71 -1.79 1.18 12.35
C SER A 71 -1.03 2.52 12.36
N ALA A 72 0.25 2.53 11.98
CA ALA A 72 1.01 3.76 11.82
C ALA A 72 0.48 4.56 10.61
N PHE A 73 0.24 5.86 10.81
CA PHE A 73 -0.29 6.78 9.78
C PHE A 73 -1.54 6.24 9.08
N VAL A 74 -2.61 5.97 9.84
CA VAL A 74 -3.95 5.90 9.24
C VAL A 74 -4.36 7.32 8.86
N SER A 75 -3.87 7.83 7.73
CA SER A 75 -4.18 9.19 7.31
C SER A 75 -5.60 9.24 6.74
N ILE A 76 -6.37 10.22 7.23
CA ILE A 76 -7.69 10.64 6.76
C ILE A 76 -7.65 12.16 6.80
N LEU A 77 -7.10 12.78 5.74
CA LEU A 77 -7.44 14.08 5.15
C LEU A 77 -6.38 14.40 4.08
#